data_AF-F0WYE3-F1
#
_entry.id   AF-F0WYE3-F1
#
_cell.length_a   1.000
_cell.length_b   1.000
_cell.length_c   1.000
_cell.angle_alpha   90.00
_cell.angle_beta   90.00
_cell.angle_gamma   90.00
#
_symmetry.space_group_name_H-M   'P 1'
#
loop_
_entity.id
_entity.type
_entity.pdbx_description
1 polymer ?
#
loop_
_entity_poly.entity_id
_entity_poly.type
_entity_poly.pdbx_seq_one_letter_code
_entity_poly.pdbx_strand_id
1 'polypeptide(L)'
;MSGLTSANPAAGAYLNAIPHHKWALYAHYATTPLYGWRTTNFVESEQAKSLCLKPRRMQAYELFKFCTTILMSECYSRVQLVAKWVQVGLIVTPRVEGKFQDQLSEAAQYGVTFSSDSVAFFSRINSPQKQRHVDKKQATCSCLTWKQHQNPCRHFIATLIAGGVADTV
;
A
#
# COMPACT_ATOMS: atom_id res chain seq x y z
N MET A 1 12.01 -17.61 7.55
CA MET A 1 12.90 -17.39 8.71
C MET A 1 14.10 -18.35 8.76
N SER A 2 14.17 -19.40 7.93
CA SER A 2 15.31 -20.33 7.91
C SER A 2 16.63 -19.65 7.51
N GLY A 3 16.62 -18.79 6.49
CA GLY A 3 17.84 -18.14 6.00
C GLY A 3 18.49 -17.14 6.97
N LEU A 4 17.71 -16.46 7.83
CA LEU A 4 18.29 -15.55 8.83
C LEU A 4 18.88 -16.30 10.01
N THR A 5 18.20 -17.37 10.45
CA THR A 5 18.67 -18.21 11.56
C THR A 5 19.96 -18.96 11.17
N SER A 6 20.12 -19.33 9.89
CA SER A 6 21.37 -19.93 9.41
C SER A 6 22.51 -18.92 9.27
N ALA A 7 22.22 -17.67 8.93
CA ALA A 7 23.22 -16.61 8.75
C ALA A 7 23.65 -15.95 10.08
N ASN A 8 22.72 -15.80 11.03
CA ASN A 8 22.99 -15.26 12.36
C ASN A 8 22.01 -15.86 13.39
N PRO A 9 22.45 -16.90 14.13
CA PRO A 9 21.61 -17.59 15.11
C PRO A 9 21.09 -16.68 16.22
N ALA A 10 21.92 -15.73 16.69
CA ALA A 10 21.56 -14.80 17.75
C ALA A 10 20.45 -13.84 17.31
N ALA A 11 20.54 -13.30 16.10
CA ALA A 11 19.50 -12.46 15.51
C ALA A 11 18.19 -13.25 15.28
N GLY A 12 18.29 -14.51 14.82
CA GLY A 12 17.14 -15.40 14.69
C GLY A 12 16.45 -15.67 16.02
N ALA A 13 17.21 -15.99 17.06
CA ALA A 13 16.69 -16.21 18.42
C ALA A 13 16.01 -14.96 18.99
N TYR A 14 16.63 -13.79 18.81
CA TYR A 14 16.06 -12.50 19.24
C TYR A 14 14.70 -12.23 18.57
N LEU A 15 14.59 -12.40 17.25
CA LEU A 15 13.34 -12.15 16.53
C LEU A 15 12.25 -13.17 16.90
N ASN A 16 12.61 -14.44 17.08
CA ASN A 16 11.67 -15.48 17.50
C ASN A 16 11.15 -15.27 18.93
N ALA A 17 11.91 -14.59 19.79
CA ALA A 17 11.47 -14.25 21.15
C ALA A 17 10.38 -13.16 21.18
N ILE A 18 10.26 -12.36 20.12
CA ILE A 18 9.21 -11.34 20.00
C ILE A 18 7.94 -12.00 19.44
N PRO A 19 6.82 -12.03 20.18
CA PRO A 19 5.57 -12.58 19.67
C PRO A 19 5.17 -11.96 18.33
N HIS A 20 4.76 -12.76 17.34
CA HIS A 20 4.49 -12.29 15.99
C HIS A 20 3.44 -11.17 15.92
N HIS A 21 2.46 -11.16 16.84
CA HIS A 21 1.45 -10.10 16.94
C HIS A 21 2.01 -8.74 17.39
N LYS A 22 3.27 -8.68 17.85
CA LYS A 22 3.99 -7.44 18.20
C LYS A 22 4.89 -6.93 17.07
N TRP A 23 4.99 -7.66 15.96
CA TRP A 23 5.81 -7.22 14.83
C TRP A 23 5.08 -6.10 14.08
N ALA A 24 5.76 -4.96 13.89
CA ALA A 24 5.17 -3.72 13.40
C ALA A 24 4.37 -3.85 12.08
N LEU A 25 4.75 -4.77 11.19
CA LEU A 25 4.05 -5.00 9.92
C LEU A 25 3.12 -6.23 9.96
N TYR A 26 3.48 -7.28 10.71
CA TYR A 26 2.74 -8.55 10.69
C TYR A 26 1.36 -8.43 11.35
N ALA A 27 1.25 -7.60 12.40
CA ALA A 27 0.00 -7.42 13.12
C ALA A 27 -1.09 -6.75 12.27
N HIS A 28 -0.70 -5.86 11.34
CA HIS A 28 -1.65 -4.99 10.65
C HIS A 28 -1.83 -5.30 9.16
N TYR A 29 -0.91 -6.03 8.51
CA TYR A 29 -0.96 -6.14 7.05
C TYR A 29 -2.23 -6.80 6.50
N ALA A 30 -2.86 -7.66 7.31
CA ALA A 30 -4.09 -8.39 6.97
C ALA A 30 -5.36 -7.77 7.56
N THR A 31 -5.26 -6.87 8.55
CA THR A 31 -6.41 -6.31 9.27
C THR A 31 -6.67 -4.84 8.90
N THR A 32 -5.63 -4.08 8.58
CA THR A 32 -5.71 -2.63 8.41
C THR A 32 -4.90 -2.19 7.20
N PRO A 33 -5.54 -1.64 6.15
CA PRO A 33 -4.82 -1.02 5.06
C PRO A 33 -4.04 0.20 5.54
N LEU A 34 -2.74 0.23 5.31
CA LEU A 34 -1.88 1.37 5.68
C LEU A 34 -1.68 2.35 4.52
N TYR A 35 -2.19 2.06 3.32
CA TYR A 35 -2.12 2.93 2.14
C TYR A 35 -0.69 3.38 1.78
N GLY A 36 0.29 2.53 2.06
CA GLY A 36 1.72 2.79 1.84
C GLY A 36 2.46 3.43 3.03
N TRP A 37 1.78 3.64 4.15
CA TRP A 37 2.42 4.01 5.41
C TRP A 37 3.13 2.80 6.00
N ARG A 38 4.34 3.02 6.53
CA ARG A 38 5.17 1.94 7.10
C ARG A 38 4.88 1.69 8.57
N THR A 39 4.38 2.70 9.29
CA THR A 39 3.96 2.63 10.69
C THR A 39 2.74 3.53 10.88
N THR A 40 1.95 3.24 11.91
CA THR A 40 0.92 4.16 12.43
C THR A 40 1.53 5.19 13.40
N ASN A 41 2.85 5.16 13.59
CA ASN A 41 3.54 6.06 14.51
C ASN A 41 3.71 7.42 13.85
N PHE A 42 2.87 8.37 14.28
CA PHE A 42 2.89 9.78 13.88
C PHE A 42 4.29 10.40 13.97
N VAL A 43 5.07 10.00 14.98
CA VAL A 43 6.43 10.52 15.21
C VAL A 43 7.31 10.24 14.01
N GLU A 44 7.27 9.02 13.44
CA GLU A 44 8.11 8.65 12.30
C GLU A 44 7.59 9.19 10.97
N SER A 45 6.27 9.28 10.78
CA SER A 45 5.69 9.80 9.53
C SER A 45 5.90 11.31 9.36
N GLU A 46 5.84 12.05 10.47
CA GLU A 46 6.00 13.51 10.49
C GLU A 46 7.41 13.94 10.95
N GLN A 47 8.30 13.01 11.28
CA GLN A 47 9.69 13.31 11.70
C GLN A 47 10.39 14.20 10.66
N ALA A 48 10.26 13.88 9.37
CA ALA A 48 10.95 14.62 8.30
C ALA A 48 10.46 16.06 8.17
N LYS A 49 9.14 16.28 8.31
CA LYS A 49 8.52 17.62 8.29
C LYS A 49 8.74 18.39 9.58
N SER A 50 8.86 17.70 10.71
CA SER A 50 9.06 18.32 12.03
C SER A 50 10.54 18.64 12.31
N LEU A 51 11.50 17.83 11.84
CA LEU A 51 12.93 18.04 12.08
C LEU A 51 13.48 19.35 11.50
N CYS A 52 13.03 19.76 10.30
CA CYS A 52 13.43 21.03 9.71
C CYS A 52 12.98 22.25 10.52
N LEU A 53 12.01 22.08 11.42
CA LEU A 53 11.36 23.15 12.17
C LEU A 53 11.81 23.24 13.62
N LYS A 54 12.71 22.33 14.07
CA LYS A 54 13.28 22.29 15.43
C LYS A 54 12.24 22.44 16.56
N PRO A 55 11.14 21.66 16.57
CA PRO A 55 10.04 21.79 17.52
C PRO A 55 10.47 21.61 18.98
N ARG A 56 11.57 20.88 19.22
CA ARG A 56 12.17 20.71 20.55
C ARG A 56 12.69 22.01 21.17
N ARG A 57 12.78 23.10 20.39
CA ARG A 57 13.22 24.43 20.85
C ARG A 57 12.04 25.40 21.02
N MET A 58 10.82 24.99 20.70
CA MET A 58 9.63 25.82 20.82
C MET A 58 9.00 25.66 22.20
N GLN A 59 8.33 26.71 22.70
CA GLN A 59 7.45 26.56 23.84
C GLN A 59 6.20 25.75 23.46
N ALA A 60 5.55 25.13 24.45
CA ALA A 60 4.41 24.24 24.20
C ALA A 60 3.29 24.92 23.40
N TYR A 61 2.93 26.16 23.76
CA TYR A 61 1.91 26.91 23.03
C TYR A 61 2.30 27.20 21.57
N GLU A 62 3.56 27.57 21.33
CA GLU A 62 4.07 27.85 19.98
C GLU A 62 4.02 26.61 19.11
N LEU A 63 4.41 25.46 19.66
CA LEU A 63 4.32 24.16 18.98
C LEU A 63 2.87 23.87 18.58
N PHE A 64 1.91 23.97 19.50
CA PHE A 64 0.51 23.70 19.19
C PHE A 64 -0.05 24.66 18.14
N LYS A 65 0.11 25.98 18.35
CA LYS A 65 -0.36 27.00 17.40
C LYS A 65 0.19 26.75 15.99
N PHE A 66 1.47 26.39 15.92
CA PHE A 66 2.15 26.12 14.67
C PHE A 66 1.63 24.85 13.99
N CYS A 67 1.55 23.73 14.71
CA CYS A 67 0.96 22.49 14.20
C CYS A 67 -0.46 22.71 13.68
N THR A 68 -1.30 23.44 14.43
CA THR A 68 -2.66 23.78 14.02
C THR A 68 -2.65 24.62 12.74
N THR A 69 -1.74 25.57 12.59
CA THR A 69 -1.65 26.42 11.39
C THR A 69 -1.25 25.60 10.15
N ILE A 70 -0.28 24.69 10.28
CA ILE A 70 0.09 23.77 9.18
C ILE A 70 -1.11 22.91 8.79
N LEU A 71 -1.78 22.29 9.78
CA LEU A 71 -2.92 21.43 9.52
C LEU A 71 -4.06 22.20 8.85
N MET A 72 -4.36 23.41 9.34
CA MET A 72 -5.36 24.29 8.72
C MET A 72 -5.03 24.61 7.27
N SER A 73 -3.77 25.00 6.99
CA SER A 73 -3.32 25.33 5.64
C SER A 73 -3.37 24.11 4.71
N GLU A 74 -2.84 22.96 5.13
CA GLU A 74 -2.88 21.73 4.34
C GLU A 74 -4.33 21.27 4.08
N CYS A 75 -5.20 21.32 5.09
CA CYS A 75 -6.62 20.98 4.94
C CYS A 75 -7.30 21.90 3.93
N TYR A 76 -7.09 23.21 4.04
CA TYR A 76 -7.67 24.17 3.10
C TYR A 76 -7.18 23.92 1.67
N SER A 77 -5.88 23.74 1.46
CA SER A 77 -5.31 23.43 0.14
C SER A 77 -5.89 22.14 -0.44
N ARG A 78 -6.08 21.09 0.38
CA ARG A 78 -6.70 19.82 -0.05
C ARG A 78 -8.15 20.02 -0.47
N VAL A 79 -8.94 20.79 0.29
CA VAL A 79 -10.34 21.10 -0.07
C VAL A 79 -10.41 21.82 -1.41
N GLN A 80 -9.56 22.83 -1.62
CA GLN A 80 -9.51 23.56 -2.89
C GLN A 80 -9.10 22.66 -4.06
N LEU A 81 -8.15 21.75 -3.84
CA LEU A 81 -7.71 20.79 -4.86
C LEU A 81 -8.82 19.79 -5.21
N VAL A 82 -9.51 19.25 -4.21
CA VAL A 82 -10.63 18.33 -4.42
C VAL A 82 -11.77 19.01 -5.18
N ALA A 83 -12.08 20.27 -4.85
CA ALA A 83 -13.10 21.03 -5.58
C ALA A 83 -12.76 21.16 -7.08
N LYS A 84 -11.49 21.44 -7.41
CA LYS A 84 -11.01 21.47 -8.81
C LYS A 84 -11.13 20.11 -9.49
N TRP A 85 -10.81 19.03 -8.79
CA TRP A 85 -10.92 17.67 -9.33
C TRP A 85 -12.37 17.30 -9.65
N VAL A 86 -13.30 17.64 -8.75
CA VAL A 86 -14.74 17.43 -8.98
C VAL A 86 -15.22 18.22 -10.21
N GLN A 87 -14.77 19.47 -10.38
CA GLN A 87 -15.14 20.29 -11.54
C GLN A 87 -14.67 19.70 -12.88
N VAL A 88 -13.51 19.04 -12.89
CA VAL A 88 -12.96 18.39 -14.10
C VAL A 88 -13.52 16.97 -14.27
N GLY A 89 -14.39 16.49 -13.38
CA GLY A 89 -14.97 15.15 -13.44
C GLY A 89 -13.97 14.04 -13.09
N LEU A 90 -12.91 14.36 -12.36
CA LEU A 90 -11.86 13.41 -12.00
C LEU A 90 -12.37 12.45 -10.90
N ILE A 91 -12.52 11.16 -11.23
CA ILE A 91 -13.01 10.13 -10.28
C ILE A 91 -11.88 9.61 -9.39
N VAL A 92 -10.66 9.53 -9.93
CA VAL A 92 -9.49 8.94 -9.28
C VAL A 92 -8.40 9.99 -9.12
N THR A 93 -7.77 10.09 -7.94
CA THR A 93 -6.69 11.06 -7.72
C THR A 93 -5.50 10.79 -8.66
N PRO A 94 -4.77 11.83 -9.14
CA PRO A 94 -3.65 11.64 -10.05
C PRO A 94 -2.57 10.67 -9.53
N ARG A 95 -2.40 10.60 -8.20
CA ARG A 95 -1.46 9.68 -7.57
C ARG A 95 -1.91 8.21 -7.70
N VAL A 96 -3.20 7.95 -7.56
CA VAL A 96 -3.74 6.60 -7.71
C VAL A 96 -3.70 6.19 -9.19
N GLU A 97 -3.97 7.12 -10.09
CA GLU A 97 -3.84 6.90 -11.54
C GLU A 97 -2.41 6.51 -11.92
N GLY A 98 -1.40 7.27 -11.49
CA GLY A 98 0.00 6.92 -11.73
C GLY A 98 0.36 5.52 -11.19
N LYS A 99 -0.11 5.18 -9.97
CA LYS A 99 0.08 3.82 -9.43
C LYS A 99 -0.62 2.76 -10.27
N PHE A 100 -1.81 3.04 -10.80
CA PHE A 100 -2.53 2.11 -11.66
C PHE A 100 -1.75 1.84 -12.95
N GLN A 101 -1.25 2.89 -13.60
CA GLN A 101 -0.41 2.77 -14.81
C GLN A 101 0.87 1.95 -14.54
N ASP A 102 1.53 2.17 -13.40
CA ASP A 102 2.68 1.36 -13.00
C ASP A 102 2.30 -0.13 -12.88
N GLN A 103 1.18 -0.43 -12.20
CA GLN A 103 0.71 -1.82 -12.05
C GLN A 103 0.28 -2.44 -13.37
N LEU A 104 -0.30 -1.66 -14.29
CA LEU A 104 -0.71 -2.08 -15.62
C LEU A 104 0.51 -2.48 -16.46
N SER A 105 1.55 -1.64 -16.48
CA SER A 105 2.79 -1.94 -17.21
C SER A 105 3.46 -3.24 -16.75
N GLU A 106 3.36 -3.56 -15.45
CA GLU A 106 3.93 -4.77 -14.88
C GLU A 106 3.02 -6.00 -15.00
N ALA A 107 1.73 -5.82 -15.32
CA ALA A 107 0.76 -6.91 -15.38
C ALA A 107 1.12 -7.94 -16.46
N ALA A 108 1.71 -7.49 -17.58
CA ALA A 108 2.14 -8.35 -18.69
C ALA A 108 3.20 -9.40 -18.30
N GLN A 109 3.90 -9.23 -17.17
CA GLN A 109 4.92 -10.17 -16.70
C GLN A 109 4.35 -11.40 -15.97
N TYR A 110 3.02 -11.49 -15.86
CA TYR A 110 2.34 -12.54 -15.11
C TYR A 110 1.50 -13.42 -16.04
N GLY A 111 1.67 -14.74 -15.88
CA GLY A 111 0.76 -15.72 -16.46
C GLY A 111 -0.45 -15.92 -15.54
N VAL A 112 -1.62 -16.03 -16.14
CA VAL A 112 -2.90 -16.25 -15.44
C VAL A 112 -3.47 -17.61 -15.86
N THR A 113 -3.92 -18.38 -14.88
CA THR A 113 -4.60 -19.66 -15.09
C THR A 113 -5.91 -19.65 -14.31
N PHE A 114 -7.02 -19.78 -15.01
CA PHE A 114 -8.34 -19.83 -14.39
C PHE A 114 -8.61 -21.21 -13.82
N SER A 115 -9.00 -21.25 -12.55
CA SER A 115 -9.51 -22.48 -11.90
C SER A 115 -11.04 -22.58 -12.00
N SER A 116 -11.70 -21.44 -12.13
CA SER A 116 -13.14 -21.29 -12.32
C SER A 116 -13.41 -19.92 -12.95
N ASP A 117 -14.67 -19.66 -13.31
CA ASP A 117 -15.09 -18.37 -13.85
C ASP A 117 -14.82 -17.20 -12.89
N SER A 118 -14.71 -17.45 -11.58
CA SER A 118 -14.49 -16.41 -10.57
C SER A 118 -13.08 -16.40 -9.98
N VAL A 119 -12.34 -17.51 -10.01
CA VAL A 119 -11.05 -17.64 -9.33
C VAL A 119 -9.92 -17.91 -10.32
N ALA A 120 -8.93 -17.04 -10.31
CA ALA A 120 -7.74 -17.16 -11.13
C ALA A 120 -6.48 -17.25 -10.25
N PHE A 121 -5.56 -18.12 -10.65
CA PHE A 121 -4.22 -18.22 -10.09
C PHE A 121 -3.24 -17.50 -10.99
N PHE A 122 -2.23 -16.90 -10.38
CA PHE A 122 -1.22 -16.14 -11.10
C PHE A 122 0.18 -16.45 -10.57
N SER A 123 1.13 -16.37 -11.49
CA SER A 123 2.56 -16.44 -11.19
C SER A 123 3.35 -15.59 -12.18
N ARG A 124 4.51 -15.07 -11.74
CA ARG A 124 5.44 -14.45 -12.69
C ARG A 124 5.88 -15.49 -13.71
N ILE A 125 5.90 -15.11 -14.98
CA ILE A 125 6.32 -16.00 -16.08
C ILE A 125 7.70 -16.59 -15.81
N ASN A 126 8.63 -15.76 -15.32
CA ASN A 126 10.02 -16.18 -15.04
C ASN A 126 10.20 -16.90 -13.68
N SER A 127 9.15 -17.03 -12.86
CA SER A 127 9.25 -17.68 -11.54
C SER A 127 7.91 -18.31 -11.11
N PRO A 128 7.47 -19.39 -11.79
CA PRO A 128 6.13 -19.95 -11.63
C PRO A 128 5.87 -20.59 -10.26
N GLN A 129 6.92 -20.90 -9.50
CA GLN A 129 6.83 -21.60 -8.20
C GLN A 129 6.03 -20.84 -7.14
N LYS A 130 5.95 -19.50 -7.22
CA LYS A 130 5.19 -18.69 -6.28
C LYS A 130 3.85 -18.32 -6.89
N GLN A 131 2.83 -19.08 -6.54
CA GLN A 131 1.46 -18.81 -6.94
C GLN A 131 0.68 -18.05 -5.88
N ARG A 132 -0.29 -17.29 -6.36
CA ARG A 132 -1.28 -16.55 -5.58
C ARG A 132 -2.58 -16.52 -6.37
N HIS A 133 -3.67 -16.10 -5.76
CA HIS A 133 -4.98 -16.08 -6.40
C HIS A 133 -5.69 -14.72 -6.31
N VAL A 134 -6.62 -14.52 -7.24
CA VAL A 134 -7.61 -13.44 -7.33
C VAL A 134 -9.01 -14.08 -7.33
N ASP A 135 -9.92 -13.50 -6.55
CA ASP A 135 -11.35 -13.79 -6.62
C ASP A 135 -12.06 -12.57 -7.24
N LYS A 136 -12.62 -12.76 -8.43
CA LYS A 136 -13.36 -11.72 -9.16
C LYS A 136 -14.70 -11.39 -8.52
N LYS A 137 -15.40 -12.37 -7.93
CA LYS A 137 -16.72 -12.15 -7.31
C LYS A 137 -16.60 -11.30 -6.06
N GLN A 138 -15.56 -11.56 -5.26
CA GLN A 138 -15.26 -10.78 -4.07
C GLN A 138 -14.46 -9.50 -4.38
N ALA A 139 -14.01 -9.34 -5.63
CA ALA A 139 -13.05 -8.33 -6.04
C ALA A 139 -11.85 -8.30 -5.08
N THR A 140 -11.21 -9.44 -4.80
CA THR A 140 -10.06 -9.51 -3.89
C THR A 140 -8.84 -10.16 -4.54
N CYS A 141 -7.66 -9.76 -4.06
CA CYS A 141 -6.40 -10.42 -4.38
C CYS A 141 -5.64 -10.80 -3.11
N SER A 142 -5.04 -11.98 -3.12
CA SER A 142 -4.20 -12.49 -2.02
C SER A 142 -2.85 -11.77 -1.87
N CYS A 143 -2.49 -10.85 -2.77
CA CYS A 143 -1.23 -10.12 -2.71
C CYS A 143 -1.23 -9.00 -1.66
N LEU A 144 -0.03 -8.63 -1.19
CA LEU A 144 0.13 -7.56 -0.20
C LEU A 144 -0.30 -6.19 -0.74
N THR A 145 -0.04 -5.91 -2.02
CA THR A 145 -0.41 -4.63 -2.65
C THR A 145 -1.90 -4.37 -2.51
N TRP A 146 -2.74 -5.34 -2.86
CA TRP A 146 -4.19 -5.26 -2.72
C TRP A 146 -4.58 -5.03 -1.25
N LYS A 147 -4.12 -5.89 -0.35
CA LYS A 147 -4.45 -5.82 1.08
C LYS A 147 -4.08 -4.47 1.72
N GLN A 148 -2.95 -3.90 1.31
CA GLN A 148 -2.40 -2.69 1.95
C GLN A 148 -2.80 -1.38 1.29
N HIS A 149 -2.95 -1.36 -0.03
CA HIS A 149 -3.22 -0.13 -0.77
C HIS A 149 -4.67 -0.02 -1.23
N GLN A 150 -5.42 -1.12 -1.25
CA GLN A 150 -6.82 -1.16 -1.69
C GLN A 150 -7.02 -0.53 -3.09
N ASN A 151 -6.01 -0.64 -3.94
CA ASN A 151 -6.06 -0.26 -5.34
C ASN A 151 -5.81 -1.49 -6.22
N PRO A 152 -6.25 -1.47 -7.49
CA PRO A 152 -6.01 -2.57 -8.42
C PRO A 152 -4.53 -2.90 -8.51
N CYS A 153 -4.18 -4.12 -8.10
CA CYS A 153 -2.82 -4.63 -8.21
C CYS A 153 -2.60 -5.26 -9.59
N ARG A 154 -1.34 -5.37 -10.02
CA ARG A 154 -0.96 -6.00 -11.31
C ARG A 154 -1.59 -7.37 -11.54
N HIS A 155 -1.80 -8.16 -10.48
CA HIS A 155 -2.40 -9.48 -10.57
C HIS A 155 -3.90 -9.44 -10.87
N PHE A 156 -4.59 -8.48 -10.24
CA PHE A 156 -6.01 -8.25 -10.48
C PHE A 156 -6.21 -7.74 -11.91
N ILE A 157 -5.38 -6.78 -12.32
CA ILE A 157 -5.37 -6.25 -13.69
C ILE A 157 -5.10 -7.36 -14.72
N ALA A 158 -4.04 -8.15 -14.54
CA ALA A 158 -3.72 -9.27 -15.43
C ALA A 158 -4.89 -10.27 -15.54
N THR A 159 -5.59 -10.52 -14.43
CA THR A 159 -6.76 -11.42 -14.42
C THR A 159 -7.93 -10.84 -15.22
N LEU A 160 -8.16 -9.52 -15.16
CA LEU A 160 -9.19 -8.86 -15.96
C LEU A 160 -8.84 -8.86 -17.44
N ILE A 161 -7.56 -8.62 -17.79
CA ILE A 161 -7.06 -8.68 -19.18
C ILE A 161 -7.24 -10.10 -19.73
N ALA A 162 -6.75 -11.12 -19.02
CA ALA A 162 -6.85 -12.52 -19.45
C ALA A 162 -8.30 -13.02 -19.50
N GLY A 163 -9.20 -12.43 -18.71
CA GLY A 163 -10.62 -12.73 -18.71
C GLY A 163 -11.43 -11.99 -19.79
N GLY A 164 -10.79 -11.19 -20.65
CA GLY A 164 -11.46 -10.43 -21.71
C GLY A 164 -12.30 -9.24 -21.22
N VAL A 165 -12.04 -8.76 -20.00
CA VAL A 165 -12.81 -7.65 -19.38
C VAL A 165 -12.08 -6.31 -19.52
N ALA A 166 -10.78 -6.30 -19.88
CA ALA A 166 -9.94 -5.10 -19.82
C ALA A 166 -9.67 -4.42 -21.18
N ASP A 167 -10.50 -4.64 -22.19
CA ASP A 167 -10.49 -3.85 -23.44
C ASP A 167 -11.63 -2.83 -23.45
N THR A 168 -11.80 -2.03 -22.40
CA THR A 168 -12.61 -0.78 -22.43
C THR A 168 -12.42 0.00 -21.13
N VAL A 169 -11.43 0.91 -21.08
CA VAL A 169 -11.57 2.26 -20.51
C VAL A 169 -10.67 3.18 -21.33
#